data_AF-A0A8J3L584-F1
#
_entry.id   AF-A0A8J3L584-F1
#
_cell.length_a   1.000
_cell.length_b   1.000
_cell.length_c   1.000
_cell.angle_alpha   90.00
_cell.angle_beta   90.00
_cell.angle_gamma   90.00
#
_symmetry.space_group_name_H-M   'P 1'
#
loop_
_entity.id
_entity.type
_entity.pdbx_description
1 polymer ?
#
loop_
_entity_poly.entity_id
_entity_poly.type
_entity_poly.pdbx_seq_one_letter_code
_entity_poly.pdbx_strand_id
1 'polypeptide(L)'
;MLRYPAALALTLAVEIPAYAAALRWGWAVPWRRAVLCGLGVNLATHPLLWWLLGPWTAREAYPLVLLVAELAVCGAEAVLLAWWLGRRDPLLAVLAVAANAASVLAGFIYASA
;
A
#
# COMPACT_ATOMS: atom_id res chain seq x y z
N MET A 1 18.16 0.85 -8.14
CA MET A 1 16.77 0.45 -7.81
C MET A 1 16.82 -0.69 -6.80
N LEU A 2 15.98 -0.63 -5.77
CA LEU A 2 15.77 -1.74 -4.83
C LEU A 2 15.45 -3.02 -5.62
N ARG A 3 15.97 -4.17 -5.19
CA ARG A 3 15.49 -5.45 -5.71
C ARG A 3 14.06 -5.66 -5.19
N TYR A 4 13.18 -6.25 -6.00
CA TYR A 4 11.77 -6.47 -5.64
C TYR A 4 11.54 -6.99 -4.20
N PRO A 5 12.30 -8.00 -3.70
CA PRO A 5 12.10 -8.49 -2.32
C PRO A 5 12.36 -7.42 -1.25
N ALA A 6 13.31 -6.53 -1.48
CA ALA A 6 13.64 -5.46 -0.54
C ALA A 6 12.59 -4.33 -0.59
N ALA A 7 12.07 -4.01 -1.78
CA ALA A 7 10.96 -3.06 -1.93
C ALA A 7 9.70 -3.59 -1.22
N LEU A 8 9.32 -4.85 -1.48
CA LEU A 8 8.18 -5.47 -0.80
C LEU A 8 8.38 -5.51 0.72
N ALA A 9 9.57 -5.86 1.21
CA ALA A 9 9.85 -5.89 2.64
C ALA A 9 9.70 -4.51 3.30
N LEU A 10 10.17 -3.44 2.63
CA LEU A 10 10.02 -2.07 3.11
C LEU A 10 8.55 -1.67 3.18
N THR A 11 7.79 -1.94 2.11
CA THR A 11 6.35 -1.68 2.06
C THR A 11 5.61 -2.41 3.19
N LEU A 12 5.85 -3.72 3.36
CA LEU A 12 5.22 -4.49 4.44
C LEU A 12 5.60 -3.97 5.83
N ALA A 13 6.85 -3.52 6.02
CA ALA A 13 7.32 -2.97 7.29
C ALA A 13 6.64 -1.63 7.65
N VAL A 14 6.23 -0.85 6.66
CA VAL A 14 5.53 0.43 6.86
C VAL A 14 4.03 0.24 6.97
N GLU A 15 3.44 -0.51 6.04
CA GLU A 15 1.99 -0.56 5.88
C GLU A 15 1.31 -1.53 6.82
N ILE A 16 1.93 -2.67 7.18
CA ILE A 16 1.32 -3.60 8.13
C ILE A 16 1.09 -2.92 9.48
N PRO A 17 2.06 -2.22 10.10
CA PRO A 17 1.81 -1.51 11.35
C PRO A 17 0.75 -0.43 11.21
N ALA A 18 0.74 0.34 10.12
CA ALA A 18 -0.23 1.39 9.86
C ALA A 18 -1.66 0.82 9.76
N TYR A 19 -1.87 -0.20 8.93
CA TYR A 19 -3.14 -0.90 8.81
C TYR A 19 -3.54 -1.57 10.12
N ALA A 20 -2.63 -2.28 10.78
CA ALA A 20 -2.95 -3.00 12.00
C ALA A 20 -3.42 -2.05 13.12
N ALA A 21 -2.69 -0.95 13.32
CA ALA A 21 -3.02 0.13 14.24
C ALA A 21 -4.39 0.75 13.93
N ALA A 22 -4.57 1.24 12.70
CA ALA A 22 -5.78 1.94 12.30
C ALA A 22 -7.01 1.03 12.37
N LEU A 23 -6.91 -0.21 11.87
CA LEU A 23 -8.00 -1.19 11.94
C LEU A 23 -8.34 -1.60 13.37
N ARG A 24 -7.33 -1.72 14.24
CA ARG A 24 -7.54 -2.03 15.65
C ARG A 24 -8.28 -0.91 16.37
N TRP A 25 -7.82 0.33 16.23
CA TRP A 25 -8.32 1.46 17.01
C TRP A 25 -9.55 2.14 16.39
N GLY A 26 -9.64 2.18 15.06
CA GLY A 26 -10.78 2.76 14.34
C GLY A 26 -11.98 1.81 14.19
N TRP A 27 -11.74 0.50 14.08
CA TRP A 27 -12.81 -0.46 13.75
C TRP A 27 -12.89 -1.67 14.68
N ALA A 28 -12.12 -1.68 15.78
CA ALA A 28 -12.05 -2.75 16.76
C ALA A 28 -11.69 -4.13 16.17
N VAL A 29 -10.99 -4.16 15.03
CA VAL A 29 -10.57 -5.42 14.40
C VAL A 29 -9.54 -6.13 15.29
N PRO A 30 -9.65 -7.45 15.50
CA PRO A 30 -8.64 -8.20 16.25
C PRO A 30 -7.26 -8.08 15.59
N TRP A 31 -6.19 -7.89 16.38
CA TRP A 31 -4.82 -7.68 15.87
C TRP A 31 -4.40 -8.69 14.81
N ARG A 32 -4.63 -9.98 15.04
CA ARG A 32 -4.32 -11.03 14.08
C ARG A 32 -5.02 -10.83 12.74
N ARG A 33 -6.30 -10.45 12.77
CA ARG A 33 -7.07 -10.18 11.53
C ARG A 33 -6.61 -8.90 10.86
N ALA A 34 -6.26 -7.87 11.63
CA ALA A 34 -5.78 -6.59 11.12
C ALA A 34 -4.42 -6.74 10.39
N VAL A 35 -3.48 -7.48 11.00
CA VAL A 35 -2.17 -7.80 10.38
C VAL A 35 -2.35 -8.64 9.12
N LEU A 36 -3.17 -9.70 9.16
CA LEU A 36 -3.43 -10.53 7.99
C LEU A 36 -4.11 -9.75 6.86
N CYS A 37 -4.95 -8.78 7.21
CA CYS A 37 -5.61 -7.91 6.24
C CYS A 37 -4.57 -7.00 5.55
N GLY A 38 -3.74 -6.29 6.33
CA GLY A 38 -2.68 -5.44 5.77
C GLY A 38 -1.69 -6.23 4.91
N LEU A 39 -1.28 -7.42 5.36
CA LEU A 39 -0.44 -8.34 4.59
C LEU A 39 -1.12 -8.79 3.29
N GLY A 40 -2.38 -9.25 3.37
CA GLY A 40 -3.11 -9.78 2.22
C GLY A 40 -3.37 -8.71 1.15
N VAL A 41 -3.73 -7.50 1.56
CA VAL A 41 -3.92 -6.35 0.67
C VAL A 41 -2.61 -6.05 -0.08
N ASN A 42 -1.51 -5.88 0.65
CA ASN A 42 -0.20 -5.57 0.07
C ASN A 42 0.33 -6.67 -0.86
N LEU A 43 0.15 -7.94 -0.50
CA LEU A 43 0.54 -9.07 -1.34
C LEU A 43 -0.30 -9.16 -2.62
N ALA A 44 -1.51 -8.61 -2.64
CA ALA A 44 -2.35 -8.57 -3.84
C ALA A 44 -2.00 -7.38 -4.75
N THR A 45 -1.63 -6.24 -4.19
CA THR A 45 -1.44 -4.98 -4.94
C THR A 45 0.00 -4.71 -5.33
N HIS A 46 0.95 -4.87 -4.40
CA HIS A 46 2.35 -4.48 -4.62
C HIS A 46 3.04 -5.23 -5.78
N PRO A 47 2.87 -6.56 -5.97
CA PRO A 47 3.49 -7.24 -7.11
C PRO A 47 3.00 -6.68 -8.46
N LEU A 48 1.68 -6.45 -8.58
CA LEU A 48 1.07 -5.90 -9.79
C LEU A 48 1.62 -4.50 -10.09
N LEU A 49 1.66 -3.63 -9.08
CA LEU A 49 2.22 -2.27 -9.21
C LEU A 49 3.67 -2.31 -9.68
N TRP A 50 4.50 -3.15 -9.05
CA TRP A 50 5.93 -3.26 -9.34
C TRP A 50 6.20 -3.62 -10.80
N TRP A 51 5.55 -4.68 -11.30
CA TRP A 51 5.77 -5.13 -12.67
C TRP A 51 5.13 -4.20 -13.70
N LEU A 52 4.03 -3.55 -13.36
CA LEU A 52 3.39 -2.56 -14.24
C LEU A 52 4.26 -1.31 -14.42
N LEU A 53 4.91 -0.84 -13.36
CA LEU A 53 5.74 0.36 -13.38
C LEU A 53 7.14 0.13 -13.98
N GLY A 54 7.68 -1.09 -13.91
CA GLY A 54 9.03 -1.42 -14.39
C GLY A 54 9.39 -0.81 -15.76
N PRO A 55 8.57 -0.99 -16.81
CA PRO A 55 8.83 -0.44 -18.15
C PRO A 55 8.83 1.10 -18.25
N TRP A 56 8.25 1.79 -17.26
CA TRP A 56 8.08 3.25 -17.28
C TRP A 56 9.18 4.00 -16.55
N THR A 57 9.95 3.32 -15.69
CA THR A 57 10.92 3.95 -14.79
C THR A 57 11.98 4.83 -15.45
N ALA A 58 12.31 4.59 -16.72
CA ALA A 58 13.28 5.38 -17.50
C ALA A 58 12.63 6.46 -18.39
N ARG A 59 11.31 6.65 -18.32
CA ARG A 59 10.56 7.59 -19.18
C ARG A 59 10.25 8.89 -18.44
N GLU A 60 10.24 10.01 -19.16
CA GLU A 60 9.87 11.32 -18.60
C GLU A 60 8.46 11.35 -18.00
N ALA A 61 7.54 10.54 -18.55
CA ALA A 61 6.18 10.41 -18.03
C ALA A 61 6.08 9.63 -16.70
N TYR A 62 7.19 9.07 -16.19
CA TYR A 62 7.19 8.21 -15.00
C TYR A 62 6.51 8.84 -13.77
N PRO A 63 6.73 10.11 -13.41
CA PRO A 63 6.09 10.69 -12.23
C PRO A 63 4.55 10.70 -12.33
N LEU A 64 4.02 10.99 -13.53
CA LEU A 64 2.58 10.97 -13.77
C LEU A 64 2.04 9.54 -13.75
N VAL A 65 2.74 8.60 -14.38
CA VAL A 65 2.35 7.17 -14.37
C VAL A 65 2.37 6.61 -12.96
N LEU A 66 3.38 6.94 -12.16
CA LEU A 66 3.47 6.58 -10.75
C LEU A 66 2.26 7.12 -9.98
N LEU A 67 1.97 8.41 -10.08
CA LEU A 67 0.82 9.02 -9.39
C LEU A 67 -0.51 8.33 -9.74
N VAL A 68 -0.75 8.06 -11.02
CA VAL A 68 -1.98 7.38 -11.46
C VAL A 68 -2.03 5.94 -10.95
N ALA A 69 -0.90 5.23 -10.98
CA ALA A 69 -0.82 3.85 -10.49
C ALA A 69 -1.03 3.77 -8.97
N GLU A 70 -0.46 4.70 -8.20
CA GLU A 70 -0.67 4.82 -6.75
C GLU A 70 -2.14 5.08 -6.41
N LEU A 71 -2.80 6.00 -7.14
CA LEU A 71 -4.23 6.26 -6.95
C LEU A 71 -5.09 5.02 -7.25
N ALA A 72 -4.74 4.28 -8.31
CA ALA A 72 -5.43 3.04 -8.66
C ALA A 72 -5.22 1.95 -7.59
N VAL A 73 -4.01 1.81 -7.07
CA VAL A 73 -3.68 0.89 -5.97
C VAL A 73 -4.45 1.28 -4.72
N CYS A 74 -4.40 2.55 -4.28
CA CYS A 74 -5.15 3.02 -3.13
C CYS A 74 -6.66 2.70 -3.24
N GLY A 75 -7.24 2.88 -4.43
CA GLY A 75 -8.62 2.49 -4.71
C GLY A 75 -8.86 0.98 -4.59
N ALA A 76 -7.97 0.16 -5.16
CA ALA A 76 -8.05 -1.30 -5.06
C ALA A 76 -7.91 -1.78 -3.61
N GLU A 77 -6.97 -1.22 -2.85
CA GLU A 77 -6.76 -1.54 -1.43
C GLU A 77 -7.98 -1.15 -0.58
N ALA A 78 -8.55 0.03 -0.80
CA ALA A 78 -9.78 0.45 -0.14
C ALA A 78 -10.94 -0.53 -0.39
N VAL A 79 -11.08 -1.02 -1.63
CA VAL A 79 -12.09 -2.02 -2.00
C VAL A 79 -11.81 -3.36 -1.33
N LEU A 80 -10.55 -3.82 -1.31
CA LEU A 80 -10.15 -5.06 -0.65
C LEU A 80 -10.40 -5.00 0.86
N LEU A 81 -10.04 -3.89 1.51
CA LEU A 81 -10.32 -3.64 2.93
C LEU A 81 -11.84 -3.66 3.20
N ALA A 82 -12.61 -2.93 2.39
CA ALA A 82 -14.05 -2.86 2.51
C ALA A 82 -14.70 -4.25 2.37
N TRP A 83 -14.28 -5.02 1.37
CA TRP A 83 -14.73 -6.38 1.13
C TRP A 83 -14.36 -7.32 2.29
N TRP A 84 -13.10 -7.31 2.74
CA TRP A 84 -12.62 -8.19 3.81
C TRP A 84 -13.31 -7.89 5.15
N LEU A 85 -13.53 -6.62 5.46
CA LEU A 85 -14.19 -6.18 6.70
C LEU A 85 -15.71 -6.27 6.62
N GLY A 86 -16.28 -6.42 5.42
CA GLY A 86 -17.72 -6.37 5.19
C GLY A 86 -18.32 -5.00 5.49
N ARG A 87 -17.58 -3.91 5.22
CA ARG A 87 -17.94 -2.53 5.57
C ARG A 87 -17.63 -1.57 4.42
N ARG A 88 -18.46 -0.55 4.23
CA ARG A 88 -18.26 0.51 3.22
C ARG A 88 -18.02 1.85 3.89
N ASP A 89 -16.90 1.95 4.59
CA ASP A 89 -16.50 3.16 5.31
C ASP A 89 -15.49 3.96 4.47
N PRO A 90 -15.77 5.23 4.13
CA PRO A 90 -14.85 6.05 3.34
C PRO A 90 -13.49 6.26 4.03
N LEU A 91 -13.40 6.13 5.36
CA LEU A 91 -12.14 6.21 6.08
C LEU A 91 -11.17 5.07 5.72
N LEU A 92 -11.65 3.96 5.16
CA LEU A 92 -10.77 2.90 4.62
C LEU A 92 -9.98 3.38 3.40
N ALA A 93 -10.56 4.25 2.57
CA ALA A 93 -9.85 4.87 1.46
C ALA A 93 -8.80 5.87 1.94
N VAL A 94 -9.14 6.67 2.96
CA VAL A 94 -8.18 7.59 3.59
C VAL A 94 -7.00 6.82 4.18
N LEU A 95 -7.28 5.70 4.86
CA LEU A 95 -6.27 4.82 5.42
C LEU A 95 -5.35 4.23 4.33
N ALA A 96 -5.92 3.74 3.22
CA ALA A 96 -5.15 3.21 2.10
C ALA A 96 -4.22 4.27 1.50
N VAL A 97 -4.73 5.48 1.23
CA VAL A 97 -3.94 6.60 0.71
C VAL A 97 -2.82 6.99 1.68
N ALA A 98 -3.11 7.08 2.98
CA ALA A 98 -2.11 7.45 3.98
C ALA A 98 -1.00 6.40 4.11
N ALA A 99 -1.37 5.11 4.11
CA ALA A 99 -0.41 4.01 4.18
C ALA A 99 0.50 3.97 2.94
N ASN A 100 -0.07 4.05 1.73
CA ASN A 100 0.68 4.08 0.48
C ASN A 100 1.59 5.32 0.40
N ALA A 101 1.09 6.50 0.77
CA ALA A 101 1.91 7.71 0.81
C ALA A 101 3.12 7.57 1.75
N ALA A 102 2.92 6.98 2.94
CA ALA A 102 4.02 6.71 3.86
C ALA A 102 5.03 5.70 3.29
N SER A 103 4.54 4.66 2.60
CA SER A 103 5.34 3.62 1.94
C SER A 103 6.19 4.19 0.79
N VAL A 104 5.59 5.03 -0.07
CA VAL A 104 6.28 5.76 -1.14
C VAL A 104 7.35 6.70 -0.57
N LEU A 105 7.03 7.46 0.47
CA LEU A 105 8.01 8.34 1.13
C LEU A 105 9.16 7.55 1.75
N ALA A 106 8.89 6.41 2.39
CA ALA A 106 9.92 5.53 2.91
C ALA A 106 10.83 4.99 1.78
N GLY A 107 10.24 4.64 0.63
CA GLY A 107 10.97 4.26 -0.57
C GLY A 107 11.90 5.37 -1.08
N PHE A 108 11.43 6.61 -1.13
CA PHE A 108 12.26 7.76 -1.52
C PHE A 108 13.38 8.04 -0.53
N ILE A 109 13.09 8.02 0.78
CA ILE A 109 14.11 8.23 1.82
C ILE A 109 15.21 7.17 1.71
N TYR A 110 14.82 5.89 1.58
CA TYR A 110 15.78 4.80 1.44
C TYR A 110 16.60 4.91 0.16
N ALA A 111 15.99 5.33 -0.95
CA ALA A 111 16.70 5.51 -2.22
C ALA A 111 17.67 6.71 -2.22
N SER A 112 17.47 7.68 -1.31
CA SER A 112 18.32 8.86 -1.14
C SER A 112 19.44 8.71 -0.11
N ALA A 113 19.44 7.61 0.65
CA ALA A 113 20.45 7.28 1.66
C ALA A 113 21.58 6.42 1.07
#